data_AF-A0A4P8IJT3-F1
#
_entry.id   AF-A0A4P8IJT3-F1
#
_cell.length_a   1.000
_cell.length_b   1.000
_cell.length_c   1.000
_cell.angle_alpha   90.00
_cell.angle_beta   90.00
_cell.angle_gamma   90.00
#
_symmetry.space_group_name_H-M   'P 1'
#
loop_
_entity.id
_entity.type
_entity.pdbx_description
1 polymer ?
#
loop_
_entity_poly.entity_id
_entity_poly.type
_entity_poly.pdbx_seq_one_letter_code
_entity_poly.pdbx_strand_id
1 'polypeptide(L)'
;MAVGNAVANANVTVIDVNGNSTTATSNSSGTYTVSLSGLTAPFMVVAADPSGVNPTLVSVVSQLPSGTSAPVVANVTTLTTAVASLLTTSGNPLDLSASGSLKSLVTPSSVSSAVATLDSALAPILSANGLSASFDPIGTAFTPNQTGPDAVIDSVQIVPNPSGGTELVSSANPSAGFPLVQGSSVSAPLAAPPAPANYLTSLISTLSQCLSASSTSCSAIDSSYLENGFTRFATAHPSLTASGATLGMPHTVKFFTGTNGKQQALIALPYTLNGANGEDVTVAQETSSGTWDIIGNQQQYNVTITSYVSRRIFVDSADAPFGRYESGLGISIPAGATGTPNPANLASASVTGPGINGTIYLVPRNATGNTTLGLTSQALTSVPTGGVTTNSNTSLYRWSWAALPGATSTFTPGTNSLGFYTPQPIAVSSVPQFATYTVTFYDASGNQLGSTSVMNITPTAAASAGASVPWQSLTPSTLISALMPGGSLATTAQTSISLSWSNLINNQNIAPLVAKAQIQAMPGTGVTPSTEVDGWWVGPTPFAANGQYTESVTAGVAQNNVQQCTSTCAFPSLIVGGSRLAELYWTVGKTAYYNEWKYND
;
A
#
# COMPACT_ATOMS: atom_id res chain seq x y z
N MET A 1 12.64 13.79 10.22
CA MET A 1 11.48 13.30 9.46
C MET A 1 10.89 12.09 10.16
N ALA A 2 9.57 11.98 10.20
CA ALA A 2 8.91 10.87 10.87
C ALA A 2 7.47 10.63 10.38
N VAL A 3 7.03 9.37 10.46
CA VAL A 3 5.62 8.94 10.33
C VAL A 3 5.15 8.21 11.59
N GLY A 4 5.55 8.75 12.74
CA GLY A 4 5.48 8.06 14.04
C GLY A 4 6.76 7.32 14.41
N ASN A 5 7.67 7.17 13.45
CA ASN A 5 9.04 6.71 13.62
C ASN A 5 9.98 7.49 12.72
N ALA A 6 11.25 7.57 13.08
CA ALA A 6 12.29 8.09 12.21
C ALA A 6 12.31 7.34 10.87
N VAL A 7 12.14 8.06 9.75
CA VAL A 7 12.32 7.47 8.41
C VAL A 7 13.80 7.56 8.06
N ALA A 8 14.52 6.46 8.24
CA ALA A 8 15.95 6.36 7.97
C ALA A 8 16.23 6.14 6.47
N ASN A 9 17.37 6.65 6.00
CA ASN A 9 17.83 6.51 4.61
C ASN A 9 16.87 7.06 3.54
N ALA A 10 15.89 7.87 3.93
CA ALA A 10 14.96 8.48 3.00
C ALA A 10 15.71 9.37 2.01
N ASN A 11 15.34 9.31 0.73
CA ASN A 11 15.79 10.29 -0.23
C ASN A 11 15.00 11.59 -0.02
N VAL A 12 15.71 12.65 0.32
CA VAL A 12 15.16 13.99 0.45
C VAL A 12 15.49 14.79 -0.79
N THR A 13 14.48 15.26 -1.50
CA THR A 13 14.61 16.22 -2.60
C THR A 13 14.02 17.56 -2.18
N VAL A 14 14.82 18.63 -2.29
CA VAL A 14 14.35 20.01 -2.09
C VAL A 14 14.21 20.67 -3.45
N ILE A 15 13.02 21.17 -3.76
CA ILE A 15 12.65 21.81 -5.03
C ILE A 15 12.35 23.28 -4.76
N ASP A 16 12.94 24.17 -5.55
CA ASP A 16 12.78 25.62 -5.46
C ASP A 16 11.67 26.16 -6.38
N VAL A 17 11.33 27.44 -6.21
CA VAL A 17 10.26 28.11 -6.98
C VAL A 17 10.48 28.10 -8.50
N ASN A 18 11.73 27.94 -8.95
CA ASN A 18 12.11 27.89 -10.36
C ASN A 18 12.20 26.45 -10.90
N GLY A 19 11.98 25.45 -10.06
CA GLY A 19 12.09 24.03 -10.39
C GLY A 19 13.52 23.48 -10.27
N ASN A 20 14.48 24.24 -9.74
CA ASN A 20 15.80 23.71 -9.41
C ASN A 20 15.68 22.79 -8.20
N SER A 21 16.48 21.72 -8.17
CA SER A 21 16.48 20.81 -7.04
C SER A 21 17.85 20.39 -6.57
N THR A 22 17.89 19.93 -5.32
CA THR A 22 19.05 19.33 -4.67
C THR A 22 18.57 18.16 -3.81
N THR A 23 19.47 17.24 -3.48
CA THR A 23 19.12 16.01 -2.77
C THR A 23 20.00 15.76 -1.55
N ALA A 24 19.46 15.08 -0.55
CA ALA A 24 20.19 14.49 0.57
C ALA A 24 19.58 13.14 0.97
N THR A 25 20.19 12.50 1.94
CA THR A 25 19.69 11.26 2.55
C THR A 25 19.53 11.48 4.04
N SER A 26 18.43 10.98 4.63
CA SER A 26 18.27 11.01 6.07
C SER A 26 19.16 9.97 6.76
N ASN A 27 19.63 10.30 7.95
CA ASN A 27 20.36 9.35 8.80
C ASN A 27 19.39 8.41 9.55
N SER A 28 19.93 7.53 10.40
CA SER A 28 19.14 6.58 11.20
C SER A 28 18.16 7.24 12.19
N SER A 29 18.37 8.50 12.56
CA SER A 29 17.46 9.28 13.39
C SER A 29 16.43 10.08 12.57
N GLY A 30 16.41 9.93 11.24
CA GLY A 30 15.55 10.69 10.35
C GLY A 30 15.96 12.15 10.17
N THR A 31 17.16 12.54 10.59
CA THR A 31 17.70 13.89 10.38
C THR A 31 18.38 13.97 9.02
N TYR A 32 18.24 15.11 8.35
CA TYR A 32 18.89 15.40 7.07
C TYR A 32 19.41 16.84 7.05
N THR A 33 20.41 17.10 6.21
CA THR A 33 20.94 18.44 5.95
C THR A 33 21.12 18.61 4.46
N VAL A 34 20.64 19.73 3.93
CA VAL A 34 20.68 20.07 2.51
C VAL A 34 21.26 21.47 2.35
N SER A 35 22.17 21.65 1.40
CA SER A 35 22.63 22.99 1.00
C SER A 35 21.57 23.67 0.14
N LEU A 36 21.17 24.88 0.52
CA LEU A 36 20.23 25.71 -0.25
C LEU A 36 20.94 26.67 -1.23
N SER A 37 22.26 26.51 -1.41
CA SER A 37 23.04 27.37 -2.32
C SER A 37 22.49 27.29 -3.75
N GLY A 38 22.19 28.45 -4.34
CA GLY A 38 21.65 28.54 -5.70
C GLY A 38 20.14 28.27 -5.82
N LEU A 39 19.43 28.00 -4.72
CA LEU A 39 17.98 27.80 -4.70
C LEU A 39 17.24 29.04 -4.21
N THR A 40 16.01 29.24 -4.71
CA THR A 40 15.14 30.38 -4.35
C THR A 40 13.84 29.93 -3.71
N ALA A 41 13.51 30.47 -2.53
CA ALA A 41 12.25 30.21 -1.84
C ALA A 41 11.04 30.75 -2.64
N PRO A 42 9.82 30.18 -2.49
CA PRO A 42 9.45 29.06 -1.61
C PRO A 42 10.04 27.72 -2.03
N PHE A 43 10.15 26.79 -1.07
CA PHE A 43 10.64 25.43 -1.28
C PHE A 43 9.55 24.39 -1.00
N MET A 44 9.63 23.29 -1.74
CA MET A 44 8.97 22.03 -1.42
C MET A 44 10.04 21.01 -1.06
N VAL A 45 9.81 20.27 0.01
CA VAL A 45 10.68 19.18 0.44
C VAL A 45 9.91 17.88 0.30
N VAL A 46 10.47 16.93 -0.46
CA VAL A 46 9.88 15.60 -0.68
C VAL A 46 10.81 14.58 -0.05
N ALA A 47 10.28 13.71 0.82
CA ALA A 47 11.01 12.57 1.34
C ALA A 47 10.36 11.27 0.86
N ALA A 48 11.12 10.48 0.10
CA ALA A 48 10.73 9.15 -0.35
C ALA A 48 11.49 8.10 0.48
N ASP A 49 10.74 7.18 1.10
CA ASP A 49 11.32 6.05 1.82
C ASP A 49 11.82 4.99 0.81
N PRO A 50 13.12 4.69 0.76
CA PRO A 50 13.67 3.70 -0.17
C PRO A 50 13.18 2.28 0.12
N SER A 51 12.62 1.99 1.30
CA SER A 51 12.04 0.67 1.55
C SER A 51 10.62 0.51 1.02
N GLY A 52 9.96 1.62 0.65
CA GLY A 52 8.56 1.63 0.27
C GLY A 52 7.60 1.33 1.43
N VAL A 53 8.07 1.15 2.67
CA VAL A 53 7.19 0.91 3.82
C VAL A 53 6.33 2.14 4.09
N ASN A 54 6.92 3.34 4.03
CA ASN A 54 6.25 4.59 4.35
C ASN A 54 5.80 5.35 3.09
N PRO A 55 4.70 6.13 3.15
CA PRO A 55 4.27 6.99 2.05
C PRO A 55 5.32 8.08 1.76
N THR A 56 5.33 8.58 0.52
CA THR A 56 6.06 9.80 0.19
C THR A 56 5.53 10.95 1.03
N LEU A 57 6.42 11.61 1.76
CA LEU A 57 6.08 12.75 2.61
C LEU A 57 6.47 14.05 1.93
N VAL A 58 5.69 15.09 2.21
CA VAL A 58 5.90 16.43 1.66
C VAL A 58 5.92 17.44 2.78
N SER A 59 6.75 18.47 2.63
CA SER A 59 6.76 19.67 3.45
C SER A 59 6.98 20.89 2.57
N VAL A 60 6.73 22.06 3.12
CA VAL A 60 6.87 23.34 2.43
C VAL A 60 7.56 24.35 3.32
N VAL A 61 8.35 25.22 2.70
CA VAL A 61 8.99 26.36 3.36
C VAL A 61 8.66 27.60 2.54
N SER A 62 7.77 28.45 3.03
CA SER A 62 7.31 29.62 2.27
C SER A 62 8.33 30.75 2.19
N GLN A 63 9.23 30.86 3.17
CA GLN A 63 10.25 31.90 3.23
C GLN A 63 11.46 31.45 4.05
N LEU A 64 12.63 32.00 3.74
CA LEU A 64 13.82 31.86 4.56
C LEU A 64 13.84 32.94 5.65
N PRO A 65 14.25 32.62 6.89
CA PRO A 65 14.52 33.61 7.91
C PRO A 65 15.56 34.64 7.42
N SER A 66 15.24 35.93 7.51
CA SER A 66 16.18 37.01 7.20
C SER A 66 17.03 37.36 8.42
N GLY A 67 18.31 37.70 8.21
CA GLY A 67 19.18 38.24 9.26
C GLY A 67 19.77 37.21 10.23
N THR A 68 19.73 35.92 9.88
CA THR A 68 20.35 34.84 10.65
C THR A 68 21.16 33.92 9.73
N SER A 69 22.21 33.31 10.28
CA SER A 69 22.97 32.23 9.65
C SER A 69 22.54 30.83 10.14
N ALA A 70 21.56 30.76 11.03
CA ALA A 70 21.04 29.51 11.55
C ALA A 70 20.40 28.68 10.42
N PRO A 71 20.56 27.34 10.41
CA PRO A 71 19.85 26.48 9.49
C PRO A 71 18.34 26.64 9.61
N VAL A 72 17.63 26.57 8.48
CA VAL A 72 16.17 26.47 8.48
C VAL A 72 15.77 25.06 8.86
N VAL A 73 14.87 24.95 9.84
CA VAL A 73 14.24 23.69 10.19
C VAL A 73 13.05 23.48 9.26
N ALA A 74 13.03 22.34 8.58
CA ALA A 74 11.88 21.87 7.83
C ALA A 74 11.62 20.42 8.24
N ASN A 75 10.60 20.20 9.05
CA ASN A 75 10.15 18.84 9.32
C ASN A 75 9.50 18.27 8.06
N VAL A 76 9.64 16.96 7.88
CA VAL A 76 8.94 16.20 6.85
C VAL A 76 8.22 15.06 7.55
N THR A 77 6.91 15.21 7.72
CA THR A 77 6.05 14.34 8.54
C THR A 77 4.66 14.19 7.94
N THR A 78 3.85 13.31 8.52
CA THR A 78 2.40 13.23 8.23
C THR A 78 1.73 14.60 8.35
N LEU A 79 2.07 15.39 9.38
CA LEU A 79 1.46 16.71 9.61
C LEU A 79 1.88 17.73 8.55
N THR A 80 3.15 17.78 8.16
CA THR A 80 3.59 18.71 7.11
C THR A 80 3.04 18.34 5.74
N THR A 81 2.82 17.04 5.51
CA THR A 81 2.19 16.53 4.28
C THR A 81 0.71 16.94 4.24
N ALA A 82 0.03 16.93 5.39
CA ALA A 82 -1.34 17.43 5.52
C ALA A 82 -1.41 18.93 5.23
N VAL A 83 -0.47 19.73 5.77
CA VAL A 83 -0.34 21.15 5.44
C VAL A 83 -0.14 21.35 3.93
N ALA A 84 0.78 20.61 3.31
CA ALA A 84 1.03 20.71 1.86
C ALA A 84 -0.21 20.35 1.02
N SER A 85 -0.99 19.36 1.46
CA SER A 85 -2.23 18.93 0.79
C SER A 85 -3.33 19.99 0.89
N LEU A 86 -3.46 20.67 2.05
CA LEU A 86 -4.39 21.79 2.23
C LEU A 86 -4.09 23.01 1.36
N LEU A 87 -2.90 23.09 0.75
CA LEU A 87 -2.55 24.15 -0.20
C LEU A 87 -3.07 23.88 -1.62
N THR A 88 -3.48 22.65 -1.94
CA THR A 88 -3.85 22.24 -3.31
C THR A 88 -5.35 21.97 -3.41
N THR A 89 -5.94 22.24 -4.58
CA THR A 89 -7.38 22.03 -4.82
C THR A 89 -7.74 20.55 -4.96
N SER A 90 -6.78 19.73 -5.40
CA SER A 90 -6.92 18.28 -5.53
C SER A 90 -6.73 17.53 -4.21
N GLY A 91 -6.09 18.17 -3.22
CA GLY A 91 -5.60 17.51 -2.01
C GLY A 91 -4.41 16.58 -2.24
N ASN A 92 -3.78 16.64 -3.42
CA ASN A 92 -2.50 15.99 -3.69
C ASN A 92 -1.36 16.97 -3.40
N PRO A 93 -0.47 16.70 -2.43
CA PRO A 93 0.64 17.60 -2.12
C PRO A 93 1.70 17.63 -3.24
N LEU A 94 1.75 16.62 -4.13
CA LEU A 94 2.69 16.58 -5.24
C LEU A 94 2.38 17.55 -6.37
N ASP A 95 1.14 18.08 -6.43
CA ASP A 95 0.75 19.12 -7.40
C ASP A 95 1.54 20.42 -7.21
N LEU A 96 2.15 20.61 -6.04
CA LEU A 96 3.07 21.70 -5.75
C LEU A 96 4.35 21.64 -6.60
N SER A 97 4.74 20.47 -7.10
CA SER A 97 5.91 20.31 -7.96
C SER A 97 5.69 20.80 -9.40
N ALA A 98 4.44 21.09 -9.79
CA ALA A 98 4.14 21.63 -11.11
C ALA A 98 4.65 23.06 -11.27
N SER A 99 5.00 23.42 -12.51
CA SER A 99 5.58 24.73 -12.82
C SER A 99 4.66 25.88 -12.38
N GLY A 100 5.19 26.79 -11.56
CA GLY A 100 4.45 27.94 -11.03
C GLY A 100 3.57 27.66 -9.80
N SER A 101 3.33 26.39 -9.43
CA SER A 101 2.51 26.04 -8.26
C SER A 101 3.13 26.53 -6.95
N LEU A 102 4.43 26.34 -6.74
CA LEU A 102 5.11 26.82 -5.52
C LEU A 102 4.93 28.34 -5.33
N LYS A 103 5.12 29.12 -6.40
CA LYS A 103 4.99 30.58 -6.35
C LYS A 103 3.59 31.05 -6.00
N SER A 104 2.56 30.35 -6.50
CA SER A 104 1.17 30.76 -6.36
C SER A 104 0.51 30.22 -5.09
N LEU A 105 0.89 29.02 -4.64
CA LEU A 105 0.22 28.30 -3.55
C LEU A 105 1.00 28.34 -2.23
N VAL A 106 2.34 28.45 -2.26
CA VAL A 106 3.19 28.39 -1.06
C VAL A 106 3.60 29.80 -0.62
N THR A 107 2.64 30.54 -0.07
CA THR A 107 2.85 31.88 0.51
C THR A 107 2.83 31.81 2.04
N PRO A 108 3.43 32.78 2.77
CA PRO A 108 3.33 32.82 4.23
C PRO A 108 1.88 32.78 4.74
N SER A 109 0.98 33.50 4.06
CA SER A 109 -0.44 33.56 4.44
C SER A 109 -1.20 32.24 4.22
N SER A 110 -0.95 31.56 3.10
CA SER A 110 -1.62 30.29 2.79
C SER A 110 -1.08 29.17 3.67
N VAL A 111 0.23 29.11 3.93
CA VAL A 111 0.83 28.15 4.86
C VAL A 111 0.31 28.36 6.29
N SER A 112 0.28 29.60 6.77
CA SER A 112 -0.27 29.90 8.11
C SER A 112 -1.74 29.51 8.24
N SER A 113 -2.55 29.75 7.20
CA SER A 113 -3.97 29.36 7.20
C SER A 113 -4.16 27.85 7.19
N ALA A 114 -3.33 27.12 6.43
CA ALA A 114 -3.34 25.66 6.39
C ALA A 114 -2.92 25.05 7.74
N VAL A 115 -1.89 25.61 8.40
CA VAL A 115 -1.48 25.21 9.76
C VAL A 115 -2.61 25.44 10.77
N ALA A 116 -3.23 26.63 10.78
CA ALA A 116 -4.34 26.93 11.70
C ALA A 116 -5.57 26.01 11.50
N THR A 117 -5.84 25.65 10.24
CA THR A 117 -6.90 24.70 9.89
C THR A 117 -6.58 23.31 10.43
N LEU A 118 -5.33 22.85 10.25
CA LEU A 118 -4.85 21.57 10.77
C LEU A 118 -4.89 21.53 12.30
N ASP A 119 -4.42 22.57 12.97
CA ASP A 119 -4.45 22.67 14.44
C ASP A 119 -5.88 22.59 14.99
N SER A 120 -6.83 23.24 14.31
CA SER A 120 -8.26 23.17 14.67
C SER A 120 -8.81 21.75 14.53
N ALA A 121 -8.41 21.02 13.48
CA ALA A 121 -8.77 19.61 13.30
C ALA A 121 -8.12 18.70 14.35
N LEU A 122 -6.93 19.04 14.85
CA LEU A 122 -6.15 18.24 15.79
C LEU A 122 -6.30 18.66 17.26
N ALA A 123 -7.13 19.64 17.58
CA ALA A 123 -7.16 20.26 18.91
C ALA A 123 -7.22 19.25 20.10
N PRO A 124 -8.07 18.19 20.09
CA PRO A 124 -8.07 17.19 21.15
C PRO A 124 -6.75 16.41 21.24
N ILE A 125 -6.14 16.07 20.10
CA ILE A 125 -4.89 15.32 20.01
C ILE A 125 -3.70 16.19 20.49
N LEU A 126 -3.65 17.46 20.08
CA LEU A 126 -2.63 18.41 20.55
C LEU A 126 -2.68 18.56 22.08
N SER A 127 -3.89 18.74 22.62
CA SER A 127 -4.11 18.87 24.06
C SER A 127 -3.73 17.60 24.82
N ALA A 128 -4.08 16.41 24.31
CA ALA A 128 -3.74 15.14 24.94
C ALA A 128 -2.23 14.91 25.03
N ASN A 129 -1.45 15.55 24.15
CA ASN A 129 0.01 15.43 24.08
C ASN A 129 0.75 16.67 24.63
N GLY A 130 0.05 17.55 25.35
CA GLY A 130 0.65 18.70 26.04
C GLY A 130 1.16 19.80 25.10
N LEU A 131 0.65 19.90 23.87
CA LEU A 131 1.02 20.93 22.91
C LEU A 131 0.03 22.10 22.89
N SER A 132 0.52 23.25 22.43
CA SER A 132 -0.32 24.42 22.17
C SER A 132 -1.30 24.14 21.03
N ALA A 133 -2.46 24.82 21.04
CA ALA A 133 -3.41 24.85 19.93
C ALA A 133 -2.91 25.65 18.71
N SER A 134 -1.71 26.24 18.78
CA SER A 134 -1.06 26.99 17.71
C SER A 134 0.31 26.38 17.40
N PHE A 135 0.32 25.08 17.12
CA PHE A 135 1.55 24.32 16.95
C PHE A 135 2.11 24.52 15.53
N ASP A 136 3.41 24.76 15.40
CA ASP A 136 4.06 24.83 14.08
C ASP A 136 4.67 23.46 13.73
N PRO A 137 3.98 22.61 12.93
CA PRO A 137 4.50 21.30 12.55
C PRO A 137 5.71 21.38 11.60
N ILE A 138 5.94 22.53 10.94
CA ILE A 138 6.99 22.69 9.93
C ILE A 138 8.32 23.08 10.60
N GLY A 139 8.30 24.14 11.41
CA GLY A 139 9.51 24.75 11.98
C GLY A 139 9.91 24.25 13.36
N THR A 140 9.01 23.58 14.11
CA THR A 140 9.29 23.13 15.48
C THR A 140 10.11 21.84 15.47
N ALA A 141 11.37 21.91 15.88
CA ALA A 141 12.19 20.70 16.04
C ALA A 141 11.57 19.71 17.04
N PHE A 142 11.68 18.41 16.75
CA PHE A 142 11.20 17.34 17.61
C PHE A 142 12.11 16.11 17.53
N THR A 143 11.93 15.18 18.47
CA THR A 143 12.60 13.87 18.50
C THR A 143 11.57 12.77 18.24
N PRO A 144 11.83 11.80 17.34
CA PRO A 144 10.96 10.64 17.13
C PRO A 144 11.04 9.67 18.32
N ASN A 145 10.25 9.91 19.36
CA ASN A 145 10.27 9.19 20.64
C ASN A 145 8.88 8.90 21.23
N GLN A 146 7.82 9.04 20.42
CA GLN A 146 6.42 8.80 20.80
C GLN A 146 5.93 9.70 21.95
N THR A 147 6.45 10.94 22.04
CA THR A 147 6.00 11.95 23.00
C THR A 147 5.85 13.32 22.34
N GLY A 148 5.05 14.21 22.94
CA GLY A 148 4.88 15.59 22.47
C GLY A 148 4.48 15.66 20.99
N PRO A 149 5.23 16.38 20.13
CA PRO A 149 4.95 16.44 18.69
C PRO A 149 4.92 15.07 18.00
N ASP A 150 5.78 14.14 18.41
CA ASP A 150 5.85 12.83 17.77
C ASP A 150 4.62 11.98 18.08
N ALA A 151 4.12 12.05 19.31
CA ALA A 151 2.87 11.39 19.69
C ALA A 151 1.65 11.92 18.92
N VAL A 152 1.67 13.19 18.48
CA VAL A 152 0.63 13.73 17.59
C VAL A 152 0.76 13.15 16.18
N ILE A 153 1.99 12.99 15.67
CA ILE A 153 2.25 12.33 14.38
C ILE A 153 1.81 10.87 14.44
N ASP A 154 2.07 10.16 15.54
CA ASP A 154 1.62 8.77 15.79
C ASP A 154 0.09 8.60 15.88
N SER A 155 -0.61 9.69 16.21
CA SER A 155 -2.06 9.65 16.42
C SER A 155 -2.84 9.70 15.11
N VAL A 156 -2.21 10.04 13.98
CA VAL A 156 -2.91 10.33 12.73
C VAL A 156 -2.23 9.73 11.50
N GLN A 157 -3.03 9.54 10.45
CA GLN A 157 -2.58 9.01 9.16
C GLN A 157 -3.19 9.83 8.02
N ILE A 158 -2.44 9.99 6.94
CA ILE A 158 -3.00 10.47 5.67
C ILE A 158 -3.44 9.24 4.87
N VAL A 159 -4.70 9.24 4.46
CA VAL A 159 -5.29 8.16 3.67
C VAL A 159 -6.00 8.74 2.45
N PRO A 160 -6.25 7.94 1.40
CA PRO A 160 -7.10 8.35 0.30
C PRO A 160 -8.50 8.72 0.79
N ASN A 161 -9.00 9.89 0.40
CA ASN A 161 -10.37 10.28 0.71
C ASN A 161 -11.32 9.50 -0.23
N PRO A 162 -12.35 8.82 0.30
CA PRO A 162 -13.33 8.09 -0.52
C PRO A 162 -14.08 8.94 -1.54
N SER A 163 -14.11 10.26 -1.36
CA SER A 163 -14.71 11.26 -2.26
C SER A 163 -13.71 11.90 -3.23
N GLY A 164 -12.44 11.51 -3.18
CA GLY A 164 -11.34 12.08 -3.98
C GLY A 164 -10.36 12.94 -3.18
N GLY A 165 -9.09 12.95 -3.56
CA GLY A 165 -8.01 13.60 -2.83
C GLY A 165 -7.52 12.77 -1.63
N THR A 166 -7.01 13.45 -0.60
CA THR A 166 -6.55 12.83 0.65
C THR A 166 -7.36 13.34 1.85
N GLU A 167 -7.35 12.58 2.94
CA GLU A 167 -7.90 12.98 4.23
C GLU A 167 -6.95 12.60 5.36
N LEU A 168 -7.03 13.34 6.47
CA LEU A 168 -6.36 13.02 7.71
C LEU A 168 -7.33 12.25 8.62
N VAL A 169 -6.92 11.09 9.08
CA VAL A 169 -7.70 10.26 10.01
C VAL A 169 -6.95 10.08 11.32
N SER A 170 -7.68 9.94 12.43
CA SER A 170 -7.10 9.57 13.73
C SER A 170 -7.14 8.06 13.92
N SER A 171 -6.10 7.50 14.53
CA SER A 171 -6.07 6.09 14.94
C SER A 171 -7.17 5.74 15.95
N ALA A 172 -7.75 6.73 16.64
CA ALA A 172 -8.89 6.55 17.55
C ALA A 172 -10.19 6.20 16.81
N ASN A 173 -10.41 6.81 15.65
CA ASN A 173 -11.60 6.60 14.83
C ASN A 173 -11.29 6.92 13.35
N PRO A 174 -10.76 5.95 12.59
CA PRO A 174 -10.42 6.18 11.20
C PRO A 174 -11.62 6.40 10.27
N SER A 175 -12.86 6.17 10.74
CA SER A 175 -14.07 6.40 9.92
C SER A 175 -14.54 7.86 9.92
N ALA A 176 -13.95 8.71 10.78
CA ALA A 176 -14.25 10.14 10.86
C ALA A 176 -13.03 10.96 10.43
N GLY A 177 -12.80 11.03 9.11
CA GLY A 177 -11.68 11.75 8.52
C GLY A 177 -11.93 13.25 8.31
N PHE A 178 -10.83 14.00 8.22
CA PHE A 178 -10.80 15.41 7.84
C PHE A 178 -10.24 15.56 6.42
N PRO A 179 -11.05 16.00 5.43
CA PRO A 179 -10.58 16.20 4.07
C PRO A 179 -9.41 17.20 3.99
N LEU A 180 -8.37 16.84 3.25
CA LEU A 180 -7.16 17.66 3.08
C LEU A 180 -7.16 18.32 1.70
N VAL A 181 -8.09 19.24 1.48
CA VAL A 181 -8.18 20.04 0.25
C VAL A 181 -8.27 21.53 0.57
N GLN A 182 -7.81 22.37 -0.35
CA GLN A 182 -7.91 23.83 -0.19
C GLN A 182 -9.34 24.28 0.11
N GLY A 183 -9.50 25.11 1.14
CA GLY A 183 -10.81 25.65 1.55
C GLY A 183 -11.63 24.74 2.46
N SER A 184 -11.07 23.61 2.92
CA SER A 184 -11.73 22.74 3.89
C SER A 184 -12.03 23.47 5.21
N SER A 185 -13.20 23.21 5.78
CA SER A 185 -13.62 23.72 7.09
C SER A 185 -13.72 22.59 8.10
N VAL A 186 -13.24 22.82 9.33
CA VAL A 186 -13.33 21.86 10.42
C VAL A 186 -14.74 21.88 11.01
N SER A 187 -15.56 20.87 10.69
CA SER A 187 -16.89 20.70 11.28
C SER A 187 -16.86 20.00 12.64
N ALA A 188 -15.89 19.09 12.82
CA ALA A 188 -15.62 18.39 14.06
C ALA A 188 -14.12 18.06 14.13
N PRO A 189 -13.45 18.27 15.29
CA PRO A 189 -12.08 17.83 15.47
C PRO A 189 -11.94 16.31 15.47
N LEU A 190 -10.76 15.82 15.11
CA LEU A 190 -10.39 14.41 15.21
C LEU A 190 -10.28 13.97 16.67
N ALA A 191 -10.76 12.76 16.96
CA ALA A 191 -10.72 12.20 18.31
C ALA A 191 -9.29 11.85 18.74
N ALA A 192 -8.98 12.09 20.01
CA ALA A 192 -7.72 11.65 20.60
C ALA A 192 -7.69 10.13 20.80
N PRO A 193 -6.55 9.46 20.54
CA PRO A 193 -6.40 8.04 20.86
C PRO A 193 -6.67 7.72 22.34
N PRO A 194 -7.26 6.55 22.66
CA PRO A 194 -7.59 6.16 24.03
C PRO A 194 -6.35 5.78 24.86
N ALA A 195 -5.19 5.59 24.24
CA ALA A 195 -3.93 5.28 24.89
C ALA A 195 -2.83 6.26 24.40
N PRO A 196 -1.82 6.56 25.23
CA PRO A 196 -0.69 7.40 24.81
C PRO A 196 0.11 6.69 23.72
N ALA A 197 0.74 7.43 22.80
CA ALA A 197 1.45 6.86 21.65
C ALA A 197 2.52 5.80 22.02
N ASN A 198 3.15 5.95 23.19
CA ASN A 198 4.21 5.06 23.66
C ASN A 198 3.73 3.80 24.41
N TYR A 199 2.43 3.50 24.43
CA TYR A 199 1.85 2.38 25.20
C TYR A 199 2.43 0.99 24.85
N LEU A 200 3.00 0.81 23.65
CA LEU A 200 3.61 -0.43 23.19
C LEU A 200 5.10 -0.59 23.59
N THR A 201 5.71 0.40 24.24
CA THR A 201 7.16 0.41 24.53
C THR A 201 7.61 -0.83 25.29
N SER A 202 6.91 -1.17 26.38
CA SER A 202 7.24 -2.36 27.19
C SER A 202 6.99 -3.65 26.43
N LEU A 203 5.90 -3.71 25.66
CA LEU A 203 5.54 -4.87 24.85
C LEU A 203 6.66 -5.20 23.84
N ILE A 204 7.13 -4.21 23.09
CA ILE A 204 8.18 -4.42 22.07
C ILE A 204 9.54 -4.72 22.69
N SER A 205 9.86 -4.13 23.85
CA SER A 205 11.06 -4.49 24.58
C SER A 205 11.05 -5.98 24.96
N THR A 206 9.94 -6.46 25.52
CA THR A 206 9.77 -7.89 25.86
C THR A 206 9.79 -8.77 24.62
N LEU A 207 9.08 -8.40 23.56
CA LEU A 207 9.07 -9.16 22.30
C LEU A 207 10.50 -9.30 21.74
N SER A 208 11.25 -8.19 21.66
CA SER A 208 12.63 -8.19 21.18
C SER A 208 13.53 -9.14 21.97
N GLN A 209 13.37 -9.18 23.29
CA GLN A 209 14.10 -10.12 24.16
C GLN A 209 13.74 -11.57 23.83
N CYS A 210 12.45 -11.90 23.71
CA CYS A 210 12.00 -13.25 23.36
C CYS A 210 12.58 -13.73 22.03
N LEU A 211 12.53 -12.87 21.00
CA LEU A 211 13.01 -13.18 19.67
C LEU A 211 14.53 -13.40 19.64
N SER A 212 15.29 -12.63 20.43
CA SER A 212 16.74 -12.80 20.55
C SER A 212 17.15 -14.07 21.33
N ALA A 213 16.35 -14.48 22.31
CA ALA A 213 16.68 -15.59 23.21
C ALA A 213 16.23 -16.97 22.69
N SER A 214 15.52 -17.03 21.56
CA SER A 214 14.85 -18.25 21.07
C SER A 214 13.98 -18.91 22.16
N SER A 215 13.38 -18.10 23.04
CA SER A 215 12.61 -18.62 24.17
C SER A 215 11.31 -19.25 23.68
N THR A 216 10.97 -20.43 24.20
CA THR A 216 9.72 -21.14 23.87
C THR A 216 8.48 -20.52 24.55
N SER A 217 8.70 -19.58 25.48
CA SER A 217 7.65 -18.77 26.11
C SER A 217 8.00 -17.30 25.98
N CYS A 218 7.03 -16.49 25.58
CA CYS A 218 7.20 -15.05 25.45
C CYS A 218 5.98 -14.35 26.04
N SER A 219 6.18 -13.62 27.13
CA SER A 219 5.08 -12.90 27.81
C SER A 219 4.54 -11.71 27.02
N ALA A 220 5.22 -11.32 25.93
CA ALA A 220 4.68 -10.36 24.96
C ALA A 220 3.60 -10.97 24.06
N ILE A 221 3.47 -12.29 24.03
CA ILE A 221 2.51 -13.02 23.19
C ILE A 221 1.51 -13.70 24.12
N ASP A 222 0.24 -13.39 23.95
CA ASP A 222 -0.82 -13.95 24.76
C ASP A 222 -0.97 -15.46 24.51
N SER A 223 -1.37 -16.20 25.54
CA SER A 223 -1.57 -17.65 25.45
C SER A 223 -2.66 -18.09 24.44
N SER A 224 -3.59 -17.19 24.12
CA SER A 224 -4.65 -17.37 23.13
C SER A 224 -4.28 -16.85 21.73
N TYR A 225 -2.98 -16.61 21.48
CA TYR A 225 -2.50 -16.10 20.21
C TYR A 225 -3.03 -16.90 19.03
N LEU A 226 -3.67 -16.19 18.11
CA LEU A 226 -4.17 -16.73 16.86
C LEU A 226 -4.10 -15.63 15.79
N GLU A 227 -3.32 -15.88 14.74
CA GLU A 227 -3.19 -14.96 13.60
C GLU A 227 -3.34 -15.78 12.33
N ASN A 228 -4.35 -15.51 11.51
CA ASN A 228 -4.55 -16.20 10.23
C ASN A 228 -4.58 -17.74 10.37
N GLY A 229 -5.13 -18.24 11.47
CA GLY A 229 -5.20 -19.66 11.83
C GLY A 229 -3.88 -20.25 12.36
N PHE A 230 -2.81 -19.47 12.45
CA PHE A 230 -1.56 -19.87 13.08
C PHE A 230 -1.60 -19.58 14.58
N THR A 231 -1.34 -20.61 15.40
CA THR A 231 -1.30 -20.52 16.87
C THR A 231 0.08 -20.17 17.43
N ARG A 232 1.07 -19.92 16.55
CA ARG A 232 2.43 -19.55 16.92
C ARG A 232 2.84 -18.29 16.19
N PHE A 233 3.30 -17.30 16.94
CA PHE A 233 3.79 -16.03 16.39
C PHE A 233 4.87 -16.23 15.33
N ALA A 234 5.84 -17.12 15.57
CA ALA A 234 6.94 -17.37 14.63
C ALA A 234 6.48 -17.93 13.28
N THR A 235 5.38 -18.70 13.24
CA THR A 235 4.84 -19.21 11.97
C THR A 235 3.96 -18.19 11.26
N ALA A 236 3.31 -17.29 12.01
CA ALA A 236 2.49 -16.22 11.45
C ALA A 236 3.36 -15.06 10.91
N HIS A 237 4.49 -14.80 11.58
CA HIS A 237 5.40 -13.69 11.29
C HIS A 237 6.84 -14.20 11.07
N PRO A 238 7.08 -15.05 10.06
CA PRO A 238 8.40 -15.65 9.85
C PRO A 238 9.49 -14.61 9.67
N SER A 239 9.19 -13.46 9.07
CA SER A 239 10.14 -12.36 8.86
C SER A 239 10.59 -11.68 10.15
N LEU A 240 9.69 -11.52 11.14
CA LEU A 240 10.04 -10.96 12.45
C LEU A 240 10.93 -11.91 13.27
N THR A 241 10.81 -13.22 13.04
CA THR A 241 11.55 -14.25 13.79
C THR A 241 12.77 -14.80 13.06
N ALA A 242 13.02 -14.32 11.84
CA ALA A 242 14.16 -14.74 11.05
C ALA A 242 15.48 -14.32 11.73
N SER A 243 16.52 -15.14 11.58
CA SER A 243 17.86 -14.78 12.06
C SER A 243 18.34 -13.49 11.39
N GLY A 244 18.82 -12.53 12.20
CA GLY A 244 19.23 -11.21 11.73
C GLY A 244 18.08 -10.20 11.60
N ALA A 245 16.85 -10.57 11.99
CA ALA A 245 15.76 -9.62 12.11
C ALA A 245 15.94 -8.72 13.35
N THR A 246 15.70 -7.43 13.18
CA THR A 246 15.61 -6.45 14.27
C THR A 246 14.27 -5.74 14.21
N LEU A 247 13.57 -5.65 15.34
CA LEU A 247 12.33 -4.88 15.43
C LEU A 247 12.60 -3.38 15.43
N GLY A 248 11.82 -2.66 14.64
CA GLY A 248 11.68 -1.22 14.72
C GLY A 248 10.69 -0.81 15.81
N MET A 249 10.48 0.49 15.94
CA MET A 249 9.49 1.03 16.86
C MET A 249 8.08 0.84 16.24
N PRO A 250 7.10 0.33 17.01
CA PRO A 250 5.79 -0.02 16.47
C PRO A 250 4.95 1.24 16.27
N HIS A 251 3.91 1.15 15.44
CA HIS A 251 2.91 2.22 15.36
C HIS A 251 1.49 1.67 15.33
N THR A 252 0.54 2.50 15.74
CA THR A 252 -0.88 2.14 15.79
C THR A 252 -1.53 2.44 14.46
N VAL A 253 -2.17 1.43 13.87
CA VAL A 253 -3.02 1.62 12.70
C VAL A 253 -4.40 2.11 13.12
N LYS A 254 -5.04 1.39 14.05
CA LYS A 254 -6.30 1.84 14.66
C LYS A 254 -6.54 1.19 16.02
N PHE A 255 -7.27 1.90 16.88
CA PHE A 255 -7.87 1.36 18.09
C PHE A 255 -9.28 0.83 17.80
N PHE A 256 -9.68 -0.20 18.55
CA PHE A 256 -11.06 -0.74 18.53
C PHE A 256 -11.33 -1.53 19.80
N THR A 257 -12.60 -1.78 20.10
CA THR A 257 -12.99 -2.65 21.22
C THR A 257 -13.15 -4.08 20.73
N GLY A 258 -12.45 -5.02 21.35
CA GLY A 258 -12.56 -6.44 21.04
C GLY A 258 -13.91 -7.01 21.44
N THR A 259 -14.25 -8.20 20.93
CA THR A 259 -15.47 -8.93 21.31
C THR A 259 -15.51 -9.31 22.80
N ASN A 260 -14.36 -9.32 23.46
CA ASN A 260 -14.22 -9.53 24.89
C ASN A 260 -14.34 -8.23 25.72
N GLY A 261 -14.68 -7.11 25.09
CA GLY A 261 -14.90 -5.81 25.73
C GLY A 261 -13.62 -5.04 26.08
N LYS A 262 -12.43 -5.61 25.84
CA LYS A 262 -11.15 -4.93 26.10
C LYS A 262 -10.76 -4.00 24.97
N GLN A 263 -9.96 -2.99 25.31
CA GLN A 263 -9.30 -2.16 24.31
C GLN A 263 -8.29 -3.02 23.51
N GLN A 264 -8.38 -2.91 22.19
CA GLN A 264 -7.47 -3.55 21.25
C GLN A 264 -6.92 -2.50 20.28
N ALA A 265 -5.83 -2.86 19.62
CA ALA A 265 -5.20 -2.05 18.61
C ALA A 265 -4.69 -2.94 17.47
N LEU A 266 -4.99 -2.53 16.23
CA LEU A 266 -4.30 -3.03 15.06
C LEU A 266 -2.96 -2.29 15.02
N ILE A 267 -1.87 -3.04 15.14
CA ILE A 267 -0.52 -2.48 15.24
C ILE A 267 0.32 -2.96 14.06
N ALA A 268 1.20 -2.06 13.62
CA ALA A 268 2.23 -2.36 12.67
C ALA A 268 3.57 -2.55 13.41
N LEU A 269 4.30 -3.60 13.03
CA LEU A 269 5.58 -4.02 13.57
C LEU A 269 6.63 -3.90 12.46
N PRO A 270 7.31 -2.75 12.34
CA PRO A 270 8.42 -2.60 11.41
C PRO A 270 9.56 -3.53 11.81
N TYR A 271 10.30 -4.02 10.82
CA TYR A 271 11.51 -4.80 11.03
C TYR A 271 12.55 -4.51 9.95
N THR A 272 13.81 -4.76 10.29
CA THR A 272 14.90 -4.86 9.31
C THR A 272 15.41 -6.28 9.32
N LEU A 273 15.49 -6.91 8.15
CA LEU A 273 16.04 -8.25 7.94
C LEU A 273 17.11 -8.17 6.86
N ASN A 274 18.36 -8.47 7.22
CA ASN A 274 19.50 -8.44 6.30
C ASN A 274 19.63 -7.11 5.52
N GLY A 275 19.31 -5.98 6.17
CA GLY A 275 19.34 -4.64 5.58
C GLY A 275 18.10 -4.24 4.77
N ALA A 276 17.16 -5.15 4.53
CA ALA A 276 15.87 -4.82 3.94
C ALA A 276 14.86 -4.48 5.04
N ASN A 277 14.14 -3.37 4.90
CA ASN A 277 13.05 -3.05 5.81
C ASN A 277 11.76 -3.72 5.34
N GLY A 278 10.93 -4.08 6.30
CA GLY A 278 9.57 -4.55 6.09
C GLY A 278 8.72 -4.20 7.30
N GLU A 279 7.48 -4.64 7.24
CA GLU A 279 6.51 -4.41 8.30
C GLU A 279 5.53 -5.57 8.32
N ASP A 280 5.13 -6.01 9.50
CA ASP A 280 4.03 -6.95 9.69
C ASP A 280 2.93 -6.31 10.53
N VAL A 281 1.68 -6.71 10.29
CA VAL A 281 0.52 -6.18 11.02
C VAL A 281 -0.07 -7.28 11.88
N THR A 282 -0.42 -6.97 13.13
CA THR A 282 -1.06 -7.88 14.07
C THR A 282 -1.95 -7.11 15.04
N VAL A 283 -2.59 -7.80 15.98
CA VAL A 283 -3.46 -7.19 17.00
C VAL A 283 -2.85 -7.33 18.38
N ALA A 284 -2.77 -6.20 19.09
CA ALA A 284 -2.46 -6.15 20.50
C ALA A 284 -3.71 -5.85 21.35
N GLN A 285 -3.71 -6.30 22.59
CA GLN A 285 -4.80 -6.13 23.54
C GLN A 285 -4.30 -5.59 24.88
N GLU A 286 -5.11 -4.74 25.51
CA GLU A 286 -4.89 -4.31 26.88
C GLU A 286 -5.17 -5.46 27.86
N THR A 287 -4.23 -5.72 28.77
CA THR A 287 -4.33 -6.73 29.82
C THR A 287 -5.10 -6.18 31.03
N SER A 288 -5.50 -7.06 31.95
CA SER A 288 -6.15 -6.63 33.20
C SER A 288 -5.25 -5.78 34.11
N SER A 289 -3.92 -5.79 33.88
CA SER A 289 -2.97 -4.95 34.60
C SER A 289 -2.69 -3.59 33.92
N GLY A 290 -3.39 -3.27 32.83
CA GLY A 290 -3.15 -2.04 32.04
C GLY A 290 -1.86 -2.09 31.20
N THR A 291 -1.26 -3.27 31.03
CA THR A 291 -0.18 -3.50 30.07
C THR A 291 -0.76 -4.01 28.76
N TRP A 292 0.08 -4.32 27.77
CA TRP A 292 -0.38 -4.84 26.48
C TRP A 292 0.37 -6.11 26.08
N ASP A 293 -0.32 -7.01 25.40
CA ASP A 293 0.22 -8.23 24.78
C ASP A 293 -0.32 -8.42 23.35
N ILE A 294 0.34 -9.29 22.57
CA ILE A 294 -0.06 -9.62 21.20
C ILE A 294 -0.97 -10.85 21.23
N ILE A 295 -2.19 -10.69 20.74
CA ILE A 295 -3.19 -11.76 20.64
C ILE A 295 -3.37 -12.27 19.19
N GLY A 296 -2.90 -11.52 18.19
CA GLY A 296 -3.17 -11.82 16.79
C GLY A 296 -4.61 -11.51 16.38
N ASN A 297 -4.88 -11.55 15.07
CA ASN A 297 -6.18 -11.15 14.51
C ASN A 297 -7.38 -12.08 14.81
N GLN A 298 -7.16 -13.18 15.54
CA GLN A 298 -8.16 -14.16 15.95
C GLN A 298 -8.89 -14.87 14.78
N GLN A 299 -8.35 -14.77 13.57
CA GLN A 299 -8.91 -15.45 12.39
C GLN A 299 -8.58 -16.94 12.40
N GLN A 300 -9.53 -17.78 12.00
CA GLN A 300 -9.36 -19.24 11.99
C GLN A 300 -8.63 -19.76 10.74
N TYR A 301 -8.61 -18.97 9.67
CA TYR A 301 -8.07 -19.37 8.38
C TYR A 301 -7.03 -18.35 7.89
N ASN A 302 -6.15 -18.80 7.01
CA ASN A 302 -5.14 -17.94 6.40
C ASN A 302 -5.75 -17.17 5.23
N VAL A 303 -6.18 -15.94 5.52
CA VAL A 303 -6.77 -15.02 4.57
C VAL A 303 -6.39 -13.59 4.92
N THR A 304 -5.96 -12.84 3.92
CA THR A 304 -5.68 -11.40 4.06
C THR A 304 -6.52 -10.63 3.06
N ILE A 305 -7.15 -9.55 3.53
CA ILE A 305 -7.82 -8.57 2.68
C ILE A 305 -7.10 -7.23 2.85
N THR A 306 -6.70 -6.65 1.73
CA THR A 306 -6.14 -5.29 1.66
C THR A 306 -6.88 -4.50 0.58
N SER A 307 -6.89 -3.19 0.70
CA SER A 307 -7.25 -2.33 -0.43
C SER A 307 -6.11 -2.23 -1.44
N TYR A 308 -6.46 -1.93 -2.68
CA TYR A 308 -5.48 -1.57 -3.69
C TYR A 308 -5.92 -0.40 -4.56
N VAL A 309 -4.94 0.21 -5.21
CA VAL A 309 -5.12 1.16 -6.32
C VAL A 309 -4.27 0.68 -7.50
N SER A 310 -4.84 0.60 -8.69
CA SER A 310 -4.11 0.26 -9.90
C SER A 310 -4.22 1.33 -10.96
N ARG A 311 -3.20 1.42 -11.82
CA ARG A 311 -3.22 2.14 -13.09
C ARG A 311 -3.06 1.13 -14.21
N ARG A 312 -4.02 1.11 -15.13
CA ARG A 312 -4.05 0.19 -16.25
C ARG A 312 -3.94 0.93 -17.57
N ILE A 313 -2.84 0.65 -18.27
CA ILE A 313 -2.49 1.21 -19.57
C ILE A 313 -2.57 0.09 -20.60
N PHE A 314 -3.21 0.35 -21.74
CA PHE A 314 -3.23 -0.57 -22.87
C PHE A 314 -2.30 -0.05 -23.97
N VAL A 315 -1.52 -0.97 -24.54
CA VAL A 315 -0.57 -0.65 -25.63
C VAL A 315 -1.10 -1.09 -27.00
N ASP A 316 -2.19 -1.85 -27.05
CA ASP A 316 -2.95 -2.10 -28.27
C ASP A 316 -3.94 -0.96 -28.55
N SER A 317 -4.23 -0.73 -29.83
CA SER A 317 -5.08 0.40 -30.25
C SER A 317 -6.56 0.21 -29.91
N ALA A 318 -7.01 -1.04 -29.72
CA ALA A 318 -8.42 -1.34 -29.47
C ALA A 318 -8.81 -0.97 -28.03
N ASP A 319 -7.94 -1.28 -27.07
CA ASP A 319 -8.17 -1.05 -25.66
C ASP A 319 -7.54 0.25 -25.12
N ALA A 320 -6.59 0.87 -25.84
CA ALA A 320 -6.00 2.16 -25.47
C ALA A 320 -7.01 3.25 -25.07
N PRO A 321 -8.17 3.42 -25.75
CA PRO A 321 -9.21 4.37 -25.34
C PRO A 321 -9.78 4.15 -23.92
N PHE A 322 -9.61 2.96 -23.33
CA PHE A 322 -10.18 2.55 -22.05
C PHE A 322 -9.16 2.47 -20.90
N GLY A 323 -7.98 3.08 -21.06
CA GLY A 323 -7.00 3.23 -19.99
C GLY A 323 -7.62 3.89 -18.75
N ARG A 324 -7.35 3.34 -17.56
CA ARG A 324 -8.05 3.73 -16.32
C ARG A 324 -7.24 3.50 -15.06
N TYR A 325 -7.62 4.20 -14.00
CA TYR A 325 -7.36 3.81 -12.63
C TYR A 325 -8.44 2.84 -12.14
N GLU A 326 -8.08 1.92 -11.25
CA GLU A 326 -9.01 1.02 -10.58
C GLU A 326 -8.70 0.96 -9.09
N SER A 327 -9.71 0.63 -8.28
CA SER A 327 -9.50 0.33 -6.88
C SER A 327 -10.50 -0.70 -6.38
N GLY A 328 -10.18 -1.29 -5.23
CA GLY A 328 -10.96 -2.38 -4.69
C GLY A 328 -10.23 -3.14 -3.60
N LEU A 329 -10.53 -4.44 -3.52
CA LEU A 329 -9.98 -5.37 -2.53
C LEU A 329 -9.04 -6.37 -3.19
N GLY A 330 -7.83 -6.50 -2.66
CA GLY A 330 -6.98 -7.67 -2.87
C GLY A 330 -7.31 -8.74 -1.84
N ILE A 331 -7.69 -9.93 -2.31
CA ILE A 331 -8.11 -11.04 -1.45
C ILE A 331 -7.10 -12.18 -1.61
N SER A 332 -6.20 -12.33 -0.64
CA SER A 332 -5.19 -13.38 -0.64
C SER A 332 -5.66 -14.57 0.18
N ILE A 333 -5.95 -15.68 -0.50
CA ILE A 333 -6.26 -16.97 0.13
C ILE A 333 -5.30 -18.01 -0.47
N PRO A 334 -4.24 -18.42 0.26
CA PRO A 334 -3.39 -19.51 -0.18
C PRO A 334 -4.19 -20.80 -0.38
N ALA A 335 -3.82 -21.58 -1.40
CA ALA A 335 -4.39 -22.92 -1.57
C ALA A 335 -4.18 -23.77 -0.31
N GLY A 336 -5.15 -24.62 -0.01
CA GLY A 336 -5.08 -25.51 1.15
C GLY A 336 -4.03 -26.60 0.98
N ALA A 337 -3.27 -26.87 2.04
CA ALA A 337 -2.32 -27.97 2.10
C ALA A 337 -2.26 -28.57 3.51
N THR A 338 -1.88 -29.84 3.60
CA THR A 338 -1.69 -30.52 4.90
C THR A 338 -0.71 -29.74 5.77
N GLY A 339 -1.11 -29.45 7.02
CA GLY A 339 -0.29 -28.71 7.97
C GLY A 339 -0.32 -27.18 7.81
N THR A 340 -1.14 -26.65 6.90
CA THR A 340 -1.43 -25.21 6.80
C THR A 340 -2.80 -24.89 7.44
N PRO A 341 -3.05 -23.62 7.82
CA PRO A 341 -4.35 -23.25 8.39
C PRO A 341 -5.54 -23.42 7.44
N ASN A 342 -5.29 -23.38 6.12
CA ASN A 342 -6.33 -23.61 5.13
C ASN A 342 -6.51 -25.12 4.89
N PRO A 343 -7.75 -25.65 4.93
CA PRO A 343 -7.99 -27.09 4.83
C PRO A 343 -7.42 -27.69 3.53
N ALA A 344 -6.77 -28.85 3.60
CA ALA A 344 -6.17 -29.49 2.44
C ALA A 344 -7.16 -29.84 1.31
N ASN A 345 -8.45 -29.98 1.64
CA ASN A 345 -9.55 -30.21 0.71
C ASN A 345 -10.28 -28.92 0.28
N LEU A 346 -9.71 -27.74 0.55
CA LEU A 346 -10.24 -26.46 0.11
C LEU A 346 -10.34 -26.40 -1.42
N ALA A 347 -11.56 -26.21 -1.93
CA ALA A 347 -11.81 -26.11 -3.36
C ALA A 347 -12.35 -24.73 -3.79
N SER A 348 -13.01 -24.00 -2.89
CA SER A 348 -13.44 -22.63 -3.16
C SER A 348 -13.63 -21.83 -1.86
N ALA A 349 -13.66 -20.51 -1.99
CA ALA A 349 -14.05 -19.61 -0.93
C ALA A 349 -15.05 -18.56 -1.45
N SER A 350 -15.95 -18.08 -0.59
CA SER A 350 -16.82 -16.94 -0.89
C SER A 350 -16.52 -15.77 0.03
N VAL A 351 -16.64 -14.55 -0.49
CA VAL A 351 -16.46 -13.32 0.28
C VAL A 351 -17.70 -12.44 0.16
N THR A 352 -18.16 -11.92 1.29
CA THR A 352 -19.27 -10.96 1.39
C THR A 352 -18.90 -9.83 2.35
N GLY A 353 -19.41 -8.63 2.10
CA GLY A 353 -19.19 -7.48 2.99
C GLY A 353 -19.41 -6.14 2.29
N PRO A 354 -19.11 -5.03 2.97
CA PRO A 354 -19.28 -3.68 2.41
C PRO A 354 -18.59 -3.51 1.05
N GLY A 355 -19.28 -2.90 0.08
CA GLY A 355 -18.75 -2.64 -1.26
C GLY A 355 -18.69 -3.86 -2.22
N ILE A 356 -18.91 -5.08 -1.73
CA ILE A 356 -19.05 -6.27 -2.58
C ILE A 356 -20.51 -6.39 -3.06
N ASN A 357 -20.71 -6.57 -4.36
CA ASN A 357 -22.04 -6.78 -4.93
C ASN A 357 -22.47 -8.24 -4.76
N GLY A 358 -23.23 -8.52 -3.71
CA GLY A 358 -23.68 -9.88 -3.38
C GLY A 358 -22.54 -10.74 -2.83
N THR A 359 -22.30 -11.89 -3.46
CA THR A 359 -21.27 -12.85 -3.06
C THR A 359 -20.31 -13.07 -4.22
N ILE A 360 -19.01 -12.91 -3.96
CA ILE A 360 -17.97 -13.26 -4.92
C ILE A 360 -17.32 -14.58 -4.52
N TYR A 361 -16.85 -15.33 -5.51
CA TYR A 361 -16.24 -16.64 -5.31
C TYR A 361 -14.80 -16.65 -5.80
N LEU A 362 -13.94 -17.30 -5.03
CA LEU A 362 -12.56 -17.60 -5.38
C LEU A 362 -12.39 -19.11 -5.54
N VAL A 363 -11.70 -19.53 -6.59
CA VAL A 363 -11.41 -20.93 -6.94
C VAL A 363 -9.94 -21.07 -7.39
N PRO A 364 -9.38 -22.29 -7.48
CA PRO A 364 -8.03 -22.48 -8.01
C PRO A 364 -7.87 -21.89 -9.41
N ARG A 365 -6.69 -21.31 -9.67
CA ARG A 365 -6.38 -20.68 -10.96
C ARG A 365 -5.99 -21.75 -11.97
N ASN A 366 -6.43 -21.58 -13.21
CA ASN A 366 -5.94 -22.33 -14.36
C ASN A 366 -4.71 -21.63 -14.97
N ALA A 367 -3.68 -21.44 -14.14
CA ALA A 367 -2.45 -20.75 -14.51
C ALA A 367 -1.28 -21.31 -13.70
N THR A 368 -0.06 -21.11 -14.17
CA THR A 368 1.15 -21.43 -13.41
C THR A 368 1.85 -20.16 -12.93
N GLY A 369 2.59 -20.23 -11.82
CA GLY A 369 3.24 -19.07 -11.19
C GLY A 369 2.36 -18.39 -10.12
N ASN A 370 1.42 -19.12 -9.52
CA ASN A 370 0.50 -18.59 -8.51
C ASN A 370 0.23 -19.61 -7.39
N THR A 371 0.11 -19.15 -6.15
CA THR A 371 -0.12 -19.99 -4.96
C THR A 371 -1.45 -19.70 -4.24
N THR A 372 -2.25 -18.79 -4.79
CA THR A 372 -3.50 -18.31 -4.18
C THR A 372 -4.71 -18.64 -5.05
N LEU A 373 -5.89 -18.69 -4.44
CA LEU A 373 -7.13 -18.74 -5.19
C LEU A 373 -7.32 -17.46 -6.03
N GLY A 374 -8.07 -17.56 -7.12
CA GLY A 374 -8.44 -16.44 -7.99
C GLY A 374 -9.95 -16.27 -8.05
N LEU A 375 -10.42 -15.05 -8.24
CA LEU A 375 -11.83 -14.74 -8.42
C LEU A 375 -12.38 -15.43 -9.67
N THR A 376 -13.64 -15.84 -9.67
CA THR A 376 -14.28 -16.38 -10.87
C THR A 376 -14.39 -15.30 -11.96
N SER A 377 -14.33 -15.67 -13.24
CA SER A 377 -14.49 -14.69 -14.33
C SER A 377 -15.90 -14.10 -14.36
N GLN A 378 -16.90 -14.95 -14.19
CA GLN A 378 -18.32 -14.57 -14.16
C GLN A 378 -18.85 -14.53 -12.72
N ALA A 379 -19.89 -13.73 -12.51
CA ALA A 379 -20.66 -13.78 -11.27
C ALA A 379 -21.36 -15.13 -11.15
N LEU A 380 -21.30 -15.77 -9.99
CA LEU A 380 -21.98 -17.02 -9.71
C LEU A 380 -23.14 -16.80 -8.75
N THR A 381 -24.21 -17.57 -8.93
CA THR A 381 -25.40 -17.52 -8.09
C THR A 381 -25.38 -18.56 -6.97
N SER A 382 -24.39 -19.45 -6.97
CA SER A 382 -24.23 -20.54 -5.99
C SER A 382 -22.77 -20.93 -5.83
N VAL A 383 -22.47 -21.67 -4.77
CA VAL A 383 -21.13 -22.22 -4.50
C VAL A 383 -20.67 -23.09 -5.69
N PRO A 384 -19.44 -22.90 -6.21
CA PRO A 384 -18.88 -23.78 -7.23
C PRO A 384 -18.70 -25.21 -6.70
N THR A 385 -19.07 -26.20 -7.52
CA THR A 385 -18.89 -27.63 -7.21
C THR A 385 -18.14 -28.35 -8.34
N GLY A 386 -17.48 -29.46 -8.03
CA GLY A 386 -16.77 -30.28 -9.02
C GLY A 386 -15.32 -29.85 -9.29
N GLY A 387 -14.71 -29.05 -8.40
CA GLY A 387 -13.31 -28.63 -8.54
C GLY A 387 -13.08 -27.62 -9.67
N VAL A 388 -14.01 -26.70 -9.86
CA VAL A 388 -13.94 -25.64 -10.88
C VAL A 388 -12.66 -24.81 -10.72
N THR A 389 -12.05 -24.42 -11.84
CA THR A 389 -10.93 -23.48 -11.89
C THR A 389 -11.32 -22.20 -12.61
N THR A 390 -10.50 -21.14 -12.48
CA THR A 390 -10.76 -19.83 -13.12
C THR A 390 -9.62 -19.41 -14.04
N ASN A 391 -9.99 -18.75 -15.15
CA ASN A 391 -9.05 -18.10 -16.09
C ASN A 391 -8.93 -16.58 -15.84
N SER A 392 -9.59 -16.01 -14.82
CA SER A 392 -9.49 -14.57 -14.53
C SER A 392 -8.08 -14.16 -14.09
N ASN A 393 -7.35 -15.11 -13.53
CA ASN A 393 -6.06 -14.98 -12.87
C ASN A 393 -5.90 -13.70 -12.02
N THR A 394 -6.95 -13.28 -11.32
CA THR A 394 -6.89 -12.12 -10.42
C THR A 394 -7.53 -12.43 -9.07
N SER A 395 -6.95 -11.87 -8.01
CA SER A 395 -7.53 -11.84 -6.65
C SER A 395 -8.04 -10.43 -6.31
N LEU A 396 -8.07 -9.53 -7.30
CA LEU A 396 -8.45 -8.14 -7.15
C LEU A 396 -9.93 -7.98 -7.50
N TYR A 397 -10.78 -7.75 -6.49
CA TYR A 397 -12.17 -7.38 -6.71
C TYR A 397 -12.28 -5.87 -6.90
N ARG A 398 -12.79 -5.44 -8.05
CA ARG A 398 -12.85 -4.05 -8.48
C ARG A 398 -14.21 -3.44 -8.17
N TRP A 399 -14.23 -2.40 -7.35
CA TRP A 399 -15.46 -1.69 -6.99
C TRP A 399 -15.57 -0.27 -7.56
N SER A 400 -14.48 0.26 -8.10
CA SER A 400 -14.37 1.64 -8.59
C SER A 400 -13.35 1.69 -9.72
N TRP A 401 -13.61 2.55 -10.70
CA TRP A 401 -12.68 2.88 -11.77
C TRP A 401 -12.88 4.32 -12.25
N ALA A 402 -11.81 4.93 -12.73
CA ALA A 402 -11.81 6.28 -13.28
C ALA A 402 -10.93 6.33 -14.53
N ALA A 403 -11.38 6.99 -15.59
CA ALA A 403 -10.60 7.10 -16.83
C ALA A 403 -9.26 7.82 -16.58
N LEU A 404 -8.20 7.38 -17.27
CA LEU A 404 -6.92 8.10 -17.24
C LEU A 404 -7.04 9.45 -17.96
N PRO A 405 -6.22 10.45 -17.59
CA PRO A 405 -6.06 11.64 -18.40
C PRO A 405 -5.72 11.27 -19.85
N GLY A 406 -6.51 11.77 -20.81
CA GLY A 406 -6.34 11.50 -22.24
C GLY A 406 -7.05 10.25 -22.76
N ALA A 407 -7.64 9.41 -21.90
CA ALA A 407 -8.51 8.33 -22.35
C ALA A 407 -9.76 8.91 -23.06
N THR A 408 -10.14 8.32 -24.19
CA THR A 408 -11.18 8.86 -25.08
C THR A 408 -12.49 8.08 -25.00
N SER A 409 -12.57 7.03 -24.18
CA SER A 409 -13.76 6.19 -24.03
C SER A 409 -14.00 5.78 -22.56
N THR A 410 -15.24 5.39 -22.25
CA THR A 410 -15.64 4.96 -20.92
C THR A 410 -15.60 3.44 -20.81
N PHE A 411 -14.86 2.92 -19.83
CA PHE A 411 -14.82 1.50 -19.55
C PHE A 411 -16.11 1.00 -18.87
N THR A 412 -16.64 -0.12 -19.35
CA THR A 412 -17.71 -0.89 -18.71
C THR A 412 -17.27 -2.35 -18.65
N PRO A 413 -17.35 -3.03 -17.49
CA PRO A 413 -16.96 -4.42 -17.39
C PRO A 413 -17.91 -5.32 -18.22
N GLY A 414 -17.34 -6.24 -18.99
CA GLY A 414 -18.11 -7.26 -19.70
C GLY A 414 -18.65 -8.34 -18.75
N THR A 415 -19.61 -9.15 -19.23
CA THR A 415 -20.21 -10.24 -18.43
C THR A 415 -19.19 -11.25 -17.91
N ASN A 416 -18.12 -11.50 -18.68
CA ASN A 416 -16.98 -12.37 -18.32
C ASN A 416 -16.00 -11.73 -17.32
N SER A 417 -16.34 -10.60 -16.73
CA SER A 417 -15.54 -9.95 -15.69
C SER A 417 -16.34 -9.64 -14.43
N LEU A 418 -17.64 -9.96 -14.41
CA LEU A 418 -18.54 -9.65 -13.27
C LEU A 418 -18.28 -10.54 -12.04
N GLY A 419 -17.43 -11.55 -12.12
CA GLY A 419 -16.96 -12.27 -10.92
C GLY A 419 -15.86 -11.53 -10.16
N PHE A 420 -15.21 -10.54 -10.78
CA PHE A 420 -14.16 -9.72 -10.17
C PHE A 420 -14.35 -8.19 -10.38
N TYR A 421 -15.50 -7.78 -10.92
CA TYR A 421 -15.97 -6.39 -10.95
C TYR A 421 -17.38 -6.32 -10.39
N THR A 422 -17.67 -5.25 -9.65
CA THR A 422 -19.05 -4.77 -9.53
C THR A 422 -19.62 -4.38 -10.91
N PRO A 423 -20.92 -4.54 -11.18
CA PRO A 423 -21.52 -4.12 -12.45
C PRO A 423 -21.38 -2.63 -12.75
N GLN A 424 -21.31 -1.78 -11.71
CA GLN A 424 -21.16 -0.33 -11.79
C GLN A 424 -20.31 0.19 -10.63
N PRO A 425 -19.52 1.28 -10.81
CA PRO A 425 -18.72 1.84 -9.73
C PRO A 425 -19.58 2.18 -8.53
N ILE A 426 -19.12 1.84 -7.32
CA ILE A 426 -19.80 2.21 -6.09
C ILE A 426 -19.35 3.59 -5.61
N ALA A 427 -20.16 4.24 -4.79
CA ALA A 427 -19.70 5.35 -3.95
C ALA A 427 -18.82 4.78 -2.82
N VAL A 428 -17.50 4.90 -2.93
CA VAL A 428 -16.57 4.29 -1.96
C VAL A 428 -16.73 4.88 -0.55
N SER A 429 -17.29 6.09 -0.42
CA SER A 429 -17.69 6.68 0.87
C SER A 429 -18.75 5.87 1.63
N SER A 430 -19.42 4.92 0.98
CA SER A 430 -20.33 3.97 1.63
C SER A 430 -19.61 2.78 2.28
N VAL A 431 -18.32 2.60 2.01
CA VAL A 431 -17.50 1.53 2.59
C VAL A 431 -16.72 2.10 3.78
N PRO A 432 -16.90 1.56 5.00
CA PRO A 432 -16.12 2.01 6.15
C PRO A 432 -14.62 1.78 5.95
N GLN A 433 -13.80 2.72 6.45
CA GLN A 433 -12.37 2.53 6.56
C GLN A 433 -12.08 1.28 7.42
N PHE A 434 -11.17 0.42 6.97
CA PHE A 434 -10.84 -0.86 7.61
C PHE A 434 -12.06 -1.78 7.83
N ALA A 435 -12.98 -1.83 6.87
CA ALA A 435 -14.18 -2.66 6.90
C ALA A 435 -13.87 -4.15 7.15
N THR A 436 -14.82 -4.85 7.77
CA THR A 436 -14.77 -6.29 8.02
C THR A 436 -15.62 -7.04 7.00
N TYR A 437 -15.10 -8.15 6.51
CA TYR A 437 -15.71 -9.05 5.54
C TYR A 437 -15.92 -10.43 6.15
N THR A 438 -16.87 -11.18 5.63
CA THR A 438 -17.04 -12.60 5.96
C THR A 438 -16.47 -13.44 4.82
N VAL A 439 -15.61 -14.39 5.17
CA VAL A 439 -15.03 -15.37 4.23
C VAL A 439 -15.49 -16.76 4.65
N THR A 440 -16.09 -17.49 3.71
CA THR A 440 -16.56 -18.87 3.91
C THR A 440 -15.81 -19.81 2.98
N PHE A 441 -15.35 -20.95 3.49
CA PHE A 441 -14.54 -21.93 2.77
C PHE A 441 -15.38 -23.17 2.46
N TYR A 442 -15.17 -23.78 1.29
CA TYR A 442 -15.93 -24.93 0.82
C TYR A 442 -15.04 -26.02 0.23
N ASP A 443 -15.49 -27.28 0.35
CA ASP A 443 -14.90 -28.41 -0.36
C ASP A 443 -15.39 -28.49 -1.82
N ALA A 444 -14.87 -29.48 -2.57
CA ALA A 444 -15.23 -29.66 -3.98
C ALA A 444 -16.69 -30.10 -4.20
N SER A 445 -17.39 -30.57 -3.16
CA SER A 445 -18.81 -30.91 -3.21
C SER A 445 -19.72 -29.71 -2.87
N GLY A 446 -19.13 -28.57 -2.51
CA GLY A 446 -19.85 -27.37 -2.08
C GLY A 446 -20.24 -27.37 -0.60
N ASN A 447 -19.75 -28.32 0.21
CA ASN A 447 -20.00 -28.31 1.64
C ASN A 447 -19.13 -27.24 2.32
N GLN A 448 -19.72 -26.51 3.26
CA GLN A 448 -19.00 -25.52 4.04
C GLN A 448 -17.99 -26.22 4.98
N LEU A 449 -16.72 -25.80 4.88
CA LEU A 449 -15.62 -26.21 5.77
C LEU A 449 -15.53 -25.31 7.01
N GLY A 450 -15.96 -24.06 6.87
CA GLY A 450 -16.07 -23.08 7.96
C GLY A 450 -16.08 -21.64 7.45
N SER A 451 -16.06 -20.68 8.36
CA SER A 451 -16.08 -19.25 8.02
C SER A 451 -15.29 -18.42 9.05
N THR A 452 -14.78 -17.27 8.62
CA THR A 452 -14.11 -16.30 9.50
C THR A 452 -14.46 -14.87 9.11
N SER A 453 -14.42 -13.96 10.08
CA SER A 453 -14.44 -12.52 9.81
C SER A 453 -13.01 -12.06 9.51
N VAL A 454 -12.85 -11.17 8.53
CA VAL A 454 -11.55 -10.66 8.08
C VAL A 454 -11.60 -9.15 8.01
N MET A 455 -10.75 -8.48 8.78
CA MET A 455 -10.62 -7.03 8.69
C MET A 455 -9.76 -6.67 7.47
N ASN A 456 -10.21 -5.72 6.66
CA ASN A 456 -9.31 -5.05 5.73
C ASN A 456 -8.30 -4.24 6.55
N ILE A 457 -7.03 -4.64 6.50
CA ILE A 457 -5.96 -4.03 7.31
C ILE A 457 -5.44 -2.72 6.70
N THR A 458 -6.06 -2.22 5.63
CA THR A 458 -5.69 -0.96 5.01
C THR A 458 -6.89 -0.04 4.82
N PRO A 459 -6.64 1.27 4.65
CA PRO A 459 -7.67 2.23 4.29
C PRO A 459 -8.34 1.88 2.96
N THR A 460 -9.63 2.15 2.83
CA THR A 460 -10.39 2.05 1.58
C THR A 460 -10.00 3.19 0.64
N ALA A 461 -9.89 2.90 -0.66
CA ALA A 461 -9.53 3.90 -1.65
C ALA A 461 -10.50 3.89 -2.84
N ALA A 462 -10.87 5.08 -3.33
CA ALA A 462 -11.52 5.26 -4.61
C ALA A 462 -10.50 5.26 -5.75
N ALA A 463 -10.91 4.93 -6.97
CA ALA A 463 -9.99 4.89 -8.11
C ALA A 463 -9.40 6.29 -8.43
N SER A 464 -10.11 7.36 -8.07
CA SER A 464 -9.61 8.74 -8.20
C SER A 464 -8.34 9.00 -7.38
N ALA A 465 -8.08 8.23 -6.33
CA ALA A 465 -6.82 8.29 -5.58
C ALA A 465 -5.60 7.97 -6.45
N GLY A 466 -5.79 7.21 -7.53
CA GLY A 466 -4.74 6.92 -8.51
C GLY A 466 -4.17 8.18 -9.18
N ALA A 467 -4.93 9.28 -9.26
CA ALA A 467 -4.41 10.55 -9.81
C ALA A 467 -3.30 11.16 -8.95
N SER A 468 -3.28 10.87 -7.64
CA SER A 468 -2.29 11.41 -6.69
C SER A 468 -1.03 10.55 -6.58
N VAL A 469 -0.99 9.40 -7.24
CA VAL A 469 0.14 8.47 -7.16
C VAL A 469 1.23 8.87 -8.16
N PRO A 470 2.49 9.03 -7.73
CA PRO A 470 3.61 9.25 -8.65
C PRO A 470 3.99 7.94 -9.34
N TRP A 471 3.27 7.58 -10.40
CA TRP A 471 3.44 6.31 -11.10
C TRP A 471 4.73 6.21 -11.91
N GLN A 472 5.45 5.09 -11.79
CA GLN A 472 6.60 4.75 -12.64
C GLN A 472 6.19 4.63 -14.12
N SER A 473 7.15 4.68 -15.03
CA SER A 473 6.93 4.46 -16.47
C SER A 473 7.86 3.38 -17.00
N LEU A 474 7.33 2.35 -17.70
CA LEU A 474 8.18 1.43 -18.46
C LEU A 474 8.95 2.21 -19.53
N THR A 475 10.20 1.79 -19.77
CA THR A 475 10.99 2.39 -20.84
C THR A 475 10.36 2.05 -22.21
N PRO A 476 10.49 2.94 -23.22
CA PRO A 476 10.00 2.65 -24.57
C PRO A 476 10.58 1.35 -25.15
N SER A 477 11.84 1.03 -24.84
CA SER A 477 12.47 -0.23 -25.26
C SER A 477 11.80 -1.46 -24.66
N THR A 478 11.41 -1.41 -23.39
CA THR A 478 10.68 -2.50 -22.72
C THR A 478 9.30 -2.68 -23.33
N LEU A 479 8.56 -1.59 -23.53
CA LEU A 479 7.23 -1.62 -24.14
C LEU A 479 7.26 -2.28 -25.53
N ILE A 480 8.18 -1.84 -26.40
CA ILE A 480 8.29 -2.34 -27.78
C ILE A 480 8.77 -3.79 -27.80
N SER A 481 9.84 -4.12 -27.06
CA SER A 481 10.44 -5.46 -27.13
C SER A 481 9.57 -6.54 -26.48
N ALA A 482 8.91 -6.22 -25.36
CA ALA A 482 8.20 -7.20 -24.54
C ALA A 482 6.69 -7.23 -24.79
N LEU A 483 6.03 -6.10 -25.08
CA LEU A 483 4.56 -6.02 -25.13
C LEU A 483 3.97 -5.80 -26.52
N MET A 484 4.75 -5.37 -27.50
CA MET A 484 4.23 -5.17 -28.86
C MET A 484 4.43 -6.41 -29.75
N PRO A 485 3.46 -6.74 -30.63
CA PRO A 485 3.66 -7.74 -31.67
C PRO A 485 4.90 -7.42 -32.52
N GLY A 486 5.71 -8.45 -32.81
CA GLY A 486 6.97 -8.27 -33.54
C GLY A 486 8.14 -7.77 -32.68
N GLY A 487 7.92 -7.46 -31.40
CA GLY A 487 8.99 -7.19 -30.44
C GLY A 487 9.96 -8.38 -30.29
N SER A 488 11.24 -8.08 -30.02
CA SER A 488 12.30 -9.11 -29.93
C SER A 488 12.06 -10.16 -28.84
N LEU A 489 11.30 -9.83 -27.79
CA LEU A 489 10.90 -10.74 -26.71
C LEU A 489 9.44 -11.22 -26.85
N ALA A 490 8.74 -10.77 -27.90
CA ALA A 490 7.34 -11.11 -28.17
C ALA A 490 7.21 -12.20 -29.24
N THR A 491 8.18 -12.33 -30.16
CA THR A 491 8.10 -13.26 -31.30
C THR A 491 8.38 -14.72 -30.95
N THR A 492 9.18 -15.00 -29.92
CA THR A 492 9.51 -16.34 -29.45
C THR A 492 9.22 -16.49 -27.96
N ALA A 493 8.99 -17.72 -27.52
CA ALA A 493 8.77 -18.01 -26.11
C ALA A 493 10.00 -17.64 -25.27
N GLN A 494 9.79 -17.00 -24.12
CA GLN A 494 10.86 -16.47 -23.26
C GLN A 494 10.84 -17.14 -21.89
N THR A 495 11.96 -17.66 -21.42
CA THR A 495 12.08 -18.16 -20.04
C THR A 495 12.20 -17.03 -19.02
N SER A 496 12.67 -15.86 -19.46
CA SER A 496 12.75 -14.65 -18.67
C SER A 496 12.58 -13.40 -19.54
N ILE A 497 11.99 -12.36 -18.97
CA ILE A 497 11.84 -11.04 -19.60
C ILE A 497 12.39 -9.99 -18.63
N SER A 498 13.30 -9.15 -19.12
CA SER A 498 13.77 -7.98 -18.36
C SER A 498 12.80 -6.81 -18.53
N LEU A 499 12.37 -6.25 -17.40
CA LEU A 499 11.55 -5.04 -17.34
C LEU A 499 12.43 -3.87 -16.90
N SER A 500 12.53 -2.84 -17.74
CA SER A 500 13.17 -1.58 -17.39
C SER A 500 12.13 -0.47 -17.21
N TRP A 501 12.29 0.35 -16.17
CA TRP A 501 11.38 1.45 -15.86
C TRP A 501 12.09 2.67 -15.30
N SER A 502 11.38 3.79 -15.29
CA SER A 502 11.80 5.06 -14.72
C SER A 502 10.89 5.51 -13.58
N ASN A 503 11.48 6.05 -12.53
CA ASN A 503 10.79 6.70 -11.41
C ASN A 503 10.79 8.24 -11.52
N LEU A 504 11.20 8.78 -12.67
CA LEU A 504 11.25 10.22 -12.90
C LEU A 504 9.86 10.77 -13.21
N ILE A 505 9.40 11.72 -12.38
CA ILE A 505 8.18 12.51 -12.57
C ILE A 505 8.61 13.98 -12.60
N ASN A 506 8.29 14.71 -13.67
CA ASN A 506 8.76 16.09 -13.87
C ASN A 506 10.30 16.23 -13.69
N ASN A 507 11.06 15.24 -14.18
CA ASN A 507 12.52 15.10 -14.02
C ASN A 507 13.01 14.92 -12.57
N GLN A 508 12.12 14.64 -11.62
CA GLN A 508 12.46 14.34 -10.23
C GLN A 508 12.24 12.85 -9.92
N ASN A 509 13.18 12.21 -9.24
CA ASN A 509 13.11 10.80 -8.87
C ASN A 509 12.24 10.59 -7.62
N ILE A 510 10.92 10.63 -7.78
CA ILE A 510 9.95 10.68 -6.68
C ILE A 510 8.89 9.57 -6.70
N ALA A 511 8.89 8.71 -7.73
CA ALA A 511 8.01 7.55 -7.74
C ALA A 511 8.47 6.47 -6.73
N PRO A 512 7.55 5.67 -6.16
CA PRO A 512 7.91 4.66 -5.17
C PRO A 512 8.83 3.59 -5.75
N LEU A 513 9.65 2.97 -4.90
CA LEU A 513 10.43 1.82 -5.34
C LEU A 513 9.53 0.61 -5.56
N VAL A 514 9.83 -0.13 -6.61
CA VAL A 514 9.11 -1.34 -6.98
C VAL A 514 9.55 -2.47 -6.05
N ALA A 515 8.58 -3.13 -5.42
CA ALA A 515 8.81 -4.28 -4.54
C ALA A 515 8.69 -5.62 -5.29
N LYS A 516 7.86 -5.67 -6.34
CA LYS A 516 7.72 -6.84 -7.22
C LYS A 516 7.43 -6.41 -8.65
N ALA A 517 7.77 -7.26 -9.60
CA ALA A 517 7.43 -7.07 -11.00
C ALA A 517 6.87 -8.39 -11.55
N GLN A 518 5.86 -8.31 -12.41
CA GLN A 518 5.18 -9.47 -12.99
C GLN A 518 5.18 -9.41 -14.52
N ILE A 519 5.26 -10.58 -15.13
CA ILE A 519 4.74 -10.83 -16.47
C ILE A 519 3.62 -11.86 -16.35
N GLN A 520 2.46 -11.55 -16.94
CA GLN A 520 1.41 -12.53 -17.23
C GLN A 520 1.33 -12.70 -18.73
N ALA A 521 1.29 -13.94 -19.20
CA ALA A 521 1.25 -14.22 -20.63
C ALA A 521 0.25 -15.33 -20.95
N MET A 522 -0.84 -14.96 -21.63
CA MET A 522 -1.83 -15.89 -22.15
C MET A 522 -1.42 -16.35 -23.56
N PRO A 523 -1.37 -17.67 -23.81
CA PRO A 523 -1.13 -18.21 -25.15
C PRO A 523 -2.21 -17.77 -26.14
N GLY A 524 -1.82 -17.63 -27.41
CA GLY A 524 -2.76 -17.29 -28.48
C GLY A 524 -3.70 -18.44 -28.87
N THR A 525 -4.62 -18.13 -29.78
CA THR A 525 -5.62 -19.08 -30.28
C THR A 525 -4.93 -20.28 -30.93
N GLY A 526 -5.33 -21.49 -30.53
CA GLY A 526 -4.78 -22.75 -31.09
C GLY A 526 -3.44 -23.19 -30.48
N VAL A 527 -2.91 -22.48 -29.48
CA VAL A 527 -1.69 -22.88 -28.77
C VAL A 527 -2.02 -23.87 -27.65
N THR A 528 -1.20 -24.94 -27.54
CA THR A 528 -1.29 -25.92 -26.44
C THR A 528 0.06 -25.98 -25.70
N PRO A 529 0.07 -25.93 -24.36
CA PRO A 529 -1.09 -25.72 -23.48
C PRO A 529 -1.66 -24.30 -23.61
N SER A 530 -2.97 -24.15 -23.48
CA SER A 530 -3.67 -22.86 -23.50
C SER A 530 -3.69 -22.16 -22.13
N THR A 531 -2.82 -22.61 -21.22
CA THR A 531 -2.75 -22.12 -19.84
C THR A 531 -1.88 -20.88 -19.77
N GLU A 532 -2.33 -19.88 -19.01
CA GLU A 532 -1.54 -18.70 -18.73
C GLU A 532 -0.28 -19.06 -17.93
N VAL A 533 0.81 -18.36 -18.24
CA VAL A 533 2.09 -18.46 -17.52
C VAL A 533 2.40 -17.12 -16.88
N ASP A 534 2.46 -17.11 -15.56
CA ASP A 534 2.93 -15.99 -14.77
C ASP A 534 4.39 -16.15 -14.41
N GLY A 535 5.06 -15.03 -14.16
CA GLY A 535 6.36 -15.01 -13.53
C GLY A 535 6.52 -13.76 -12.69
N TRP A 536 7.29 -13.88 -11.63
CA TRP A 536 7.53 -12.82 -10.67
C TRP A 536 9.02 -12.59 -10.46
N TRP A 537 9.39 -11.32 -10.38
CA TRP A 537 10.57 -10.87 -9.66
C TRP A 537 10.11 -10.29 -8.31
N VAL A 538 10.87 -10.59 -7.25
CA VAL A 538 10.60 -10.11 -5.88
C VAL A 538 11.86 -9.42 -5.37
N GLY A 539 11.71 -8.17 -4.96
CA GLY A 539 12.80 -7.29 -4.57
C GLY A 539 13.43 -7.55 -3.20
N PRO A 540 14.19 -6.57 -2.68
CA PRO A 540 14.11 -5.14 -3.03
C PRO A 540 14.98 -4.71 -4.24
N THR A 541 14.52 -3.69 -4.98
CA THR A 541 15.38 -2.93 -5.91
C THR A 541 16.12 -1.83 -5.13
N PRO A 542 17.47 -1.77 -5.17
CA PRO A 542 18.21 -0.67 -4.55
C PRO A 542 17.87 0.68 -5.20
N PHE A 543 17.85 1.75 -4.41
CA PHE A 543 17.62 3.10 -4.92
C PHE A 543 18.70 3.49 -5.95
N ALA A 544 18.26 3.98 -7.12
CA ALA A 544 19.14 4.50 -8.16
C ALA A 544 18.92 6.00 -8.32
N ALA A 545 19.97 6.81 -8.10
CA ALA A 545 19.86 8.27 -8.11
C ALA A 545 19.34 8.84 -9.44
N ASN A 546 19.69 8.21 -10.57
CA ASN A 546 19.21 8.58 -11.91
C ASN A 546 17.74 8.19 -12.18
N GLY A 547 17.09 7.50 -11.23
CA GLY A 547 15.70 7.07 -11.33
C GLY A 547 15.45 6.04 -12.42
N GLN A 548 16.46 5.27 -12.84
CA GLN A 548 16.34 4.21 -13.83
C GLN A 548 16.62 2.84 -13.20
N TYR A 549 15.77 1.87 -13.52
CA TYR A 549 15.78 0.55 -12.89
C TYR A 549 15.57 -0.54 -13.93
N THR A 550 16.04 -1.75 -13.65
CA THR A 550 15.84 -2.93 -14.50
C THR A 550 15.90 -4.19 -13.67
N GLU A 551 14.92 -5.07 -13.84
CA GLU A 551 14.86 -6.36 -13.17
C GLU A 551 14.37 -7.46 -14.11
N SER A 552 14.71 -8.72 -13.79
CA SER A 552 14.44 -9.88 -14.64
C SER A 552 13.33 -10.76 -14.05
N VAL A 553 12.24 -10.89 -14.79
CA VAL A 553 11.07 -11.70 -14.40
C VAL A 553 11.18 -13.08 -15.03
N THR A 554 11.17 -14.14 -14.21
CA THR A 554 11.33 -15.53 -14.68
C THR A 554 9.99 -16.27 -14.72
N ALA A 555 9.73 -16.96 -15.83
CA ALA A 555 8.49 -17.71 -16.03
C ALA A 555 8.31 -18.85 -15.03
N GLY A 556 7.11 -18.95 -14.43
CA GLY A 556 6.76 -19.98 -13.47
C GLY A 556 7.26 -19.73 -12.04
N VAL A 557 7.98 -18.63 -11.78
CA VAL A 557 8.27 -18.18 -10.41
C VAL A 557 7.03 -17.53 -9.83
N ALA A 558 6.53 -18.04 -8.71
CA ALA A 558 5.34 -17.49 -8.04
C ALA A 558 5.65 -16.28 -7.13
N GLN A 559 4.60 -15.61 -6.62
CA GLN A 559 4.74 -14.40 -5.77
C GLN A 559 5.54 -14.58 -4.48
N ASN A 560 5.68 -15.83 -4.03
CA ASN A 560 6.49 -16.25 -2.88
C ASN A 560 7.92 -16.64 -3.27
N ASN A 561 8.34 -16.31 -4.49
CA ASN A 561 9.66 -16.58 -5.06
C ASN A 561 9.98 -18.09 -5.20
N VAL A 562 8.96 -18.94 -5.29
CA VAL A 562 9.12 -20.38 -5.51
C VAL A 562 8.85 -20.73 -6.97
N GLN A 563 9.78 -21.42 -7.61
CA GLN A 563 9.61 -21.95 -8.97
C GLN A 563 8.59 -23.10 -8.95
N GLN A 564 7.48 -22.94 -9.67
CA GLN A 564 6.41 -23.95 -9.75
C GLN A 564 6.57 -24.92 -10.92
N CYS A 565 7.28 -24.53 -11.98
CA CYS A 565 7.53 -25.41 -13.12
C CYS A 565 8.95 -25.97 -13.12
N THR A 566 9.11 -27.26 -13.37
CA THR A 566 10.42 -27.88 -13.60
C THR A 566 10.94 -27.55 -15.02
N SER A 567 11.95 -26.67 -15.09
CA SER A 567 12.83 -26.34 -16.24
C SER A 567 12.23 -26.01 -17.63
N THR A 568 10.91 -25.91 -17.81
CA THR A 568 10.27 -25.77 -19.14
C THR A 568 9.23 -24.65 -19.26
N CYS A 569 8.94 -23.90 -18.20
CA CYS A 569 8.03 -22.76 -18.33
C CYS A 569 8.69 -21.63 -19.12
N ALA A 570 7.96 -21.14 -20.11
CA ALA A 570 8.30 -19.96 -20.87
C ALA A 570 7.03 -19.13 -21.04
N PHE A 571 7.17 -17.81 -20.97
CA PHE A 571 6.13 -16.91 -21.44
C PHE A 571 5.88 -17.20 -22.92
N PRO A 572 4.66 -17.58 -23.33
CA PRO A 572 4.35 -17.87 -24.72
C PRO A 572 4.62 -16.65 -25.60
N SER A 573 4.94 -16.88 -26.88
CA SER A 573 5.03 -15.81 -27.87
C SER A 573 3.68 -15.08 -27.98
N LEU A 574 3.76 -13.77 -28.25
CA LEU A 574 2.60 -12.93 -28.46
C LEU A 574 2.15 -13.08 -29.92
N ILE A 575 1.14 -13.91 -30.12
CA ILE A 575 0.54 -14.22 -31.42
C ILE A 575 -0.98 -13.99 -31.36
N VAL A 576 -1.68 -14.29 -32.46
CA VAL A 576 -3.10 -13.99 -32.58
C VAL A 576 -3.97 -14.55 -31.46
N GLY A 577 -4.82 -13.70 -30.87
CA GLY A 577 -5.66 -13.99 -29.71
C GLY A 577 -4.91 -14.23 -28.39
N GLY A 578 -3.60 -13.92 -28.35
CA GLY A 578 -2.80 -13.96 -27.13
C GLY A 578 -2.87 -12.64 -26.38
N SER A 579 -2.39 -12.63 -25.14
CA SER A 579 -2.23 -11.37 -24.40
C SER A 579 -1.00 -11.41 -23.51
N ARG A 580 -0.45 -10.23 -23.22
CA ARG A 580 0.66 -10.09 -22.29
C ARG A 580 0.49 -8.85 -21.43
N LEU A 581 0.75 -8.99 -20.14
CA LEU A 581 0.74 -7.92 -19.16
C LEU A 581 2.11 -7.83 -18.51
N ALA A 582 2.61 -6.60 -18.38
CA ALA A 582 3.72 -6.27 -17.49
C ALA A 582 3.19 -5.45 -16.32
N GLU A 583 3.59 -5.81 -15.11
CA GLU A 583 3.15 -5.19 -13.87
C GLU A 583 4.35 -4.73 -13.05
N LEU A 584 4.25 -3.53 -12.48
CA LEU A 584 5.10 -3.10 -11.37
C LEU A 584 4.22 -2.97 -10.13
N TYR A 585 4.68 -3.57 -9.03
CA TYR A 585 3.96 -3.63 -7.77
C TYR A 585 4.79 -3.04 -6.64
N TRP A 586 4.13 -2.31 -5.75
CA TRP A 586 4.68 -1.91 -4.46
C TRP A 586 3.56 -1.80 -3.43
N THR A 587 3.95 -1.63 -2.18
CA THR A 587 3.03 -1.33 -1.08
C THR A 587 3.36 0.02 -0.50
N VAL A 588 2.38 0.65 0.13
CA VAL A 588 2.60 1.73 1.10
C VAL A 588 1.83 1.34 2.35
N GLY A 589 2.55 1.12 3.46
CA GLY A 589 2.09 0.27 4.57
C GLY A 589 1.76 -1.13 4.03
N LYS A 590 0.47 -1.45 3.98
CA LYS A 590 -0.04 -2.69 3.35
C LYS A 590 -0.98 -2.45 2.17
N THR A 591 -1.25 -1.19 1.80
CA THR A 591 -2.08 -0.88 0.62
C THR A 591 -1.28 -1.24 -0.62
N ALA A 592 -1.87 -2.05 -1.49
CA ALA A 592 -1.21 -2.52 -2.71
C ALA A 592 -1.37 -1.51 -3.85
N TYR A 593 -0.31 -1.32 -4.62
CA TYR A 593 -0.33 -0.49 -5.82
C TYR A 593 0.17 -1.30 -7.02
N TYR A 594 -0.57 -1.18 -8.13
CA TYR A 594 -0.29 -1.93 -9.35
C TYR A 594 -0.21 -0.98 -10.54
N ASN A 595 0.88 -1.02 -11.28
CA ASN A 595 1.06 -0.25 -12.50
C ASN A 595 1.18 -1.24 -13.65
N GLU A 596 0.13 -1.33 -14.45
CA GLU A 596 -0.10 -2.39 -15.42
C GLU A 596 -0.03 -1.84 -16.85
N TRP A 597 0.74 -2.50 -17.69
CA TRP A 597 0.74 -2.31 -19.14
C TRP A 597 0.29 -3.61 -19.80
N LYS A 598 -0.79 -3.55 -20.57
CA LYS A 598 -1.36 -4.73 -21.22
C LYS A 598 -1.43 -4.57 -22.73
N TYR A 599 -1.11 -5.64 -23.43
CA TYR A 599 -1.46 -5.84 -24.83
C TYR A 599 -2.46 -7.00 -24.92
N ASN A 600 -3.57 -6.78 -25.63
CA ASN A 600 -4.46 -7.84 -26.10
C ASN A 600 -4.45 -7.85 -27.64
N ASP A 601 -4.30 -9.03 -28.25
CA ASP A 601 -4.48 -9.20 -29.69
C ASP A 601 -5.95 -9.35 -30.10
#